data_AF-A0A7S1DX09-F1
#
_entry.id   AF-A0A7S1DX09-F1
#
_cell.length_a   1.000
_cell.length_b   1.000
_cell.length_c   1.000
_cell.angle_alpha   90.00
_cell.angle_beta   90.00
_cell.angle_gamma   90.00
#
_symmetry.space_group_name_H-M   'P 1'
#
loop_
_entity.id
_entity.type
_entity.pdbx_description
1 polymer ?
#
loop_
_entity_poly.entity_id
_entity_poly.type
_entity_poly.pdbx_seq_one_letter_code
_entity_poly.pdbx_strand_id
1 'polypeptide(L)'
;GWVVLQNAHLAVHTVNAIEKKFVEASSGEAGMTRHASFRLWITTQEATDMSVGLLLMSMRVSCEAPEGIRAGMQQLYSEMVDQDLIDSMDASKDWSKLIYTMSYLHCVVRQRLLYSAMGWSIDESKIGLQVNDWQVCISYL
;
A
#
# COMPACT_ATOMS: atom_id res chain seq x y z
N GLY A 1 20.21 -7.22 -8.89
CA GLY A 1 18.87 -7.16 -9.51
C GLY A 1 17.82 -7.20 -8.42
N TRP A 2 16.58 -6.85 -8.76
CA TRP A 2 15.46 -6.83 -7.81
C TRP A 2 14.49 -7.96 -8.14
N VAL A 3 13.97 -8.62 -7.12
CA VAL A 3 12.92 -9.62 -7.23
C VAL A 3 11.80 -9.23 -6.30
N VAL A 4 10.56 -9.26 -6.78
CA VAL A 4 9.36 -8.97 -6.00
C VAL A 4 8.47 -10.21 -6.03
N LEU A 5 8.19 -10.76 -4.84
CA LEU A 5 7.26 -11.84 -4.65
C LEU A 5 5.96 -11.27 -4.11
N GLN A 6 4.90 -11.37 -4.89
CA GLN A 6 3.58 -10.89 -4.49
C GLN A 6 2.73 -12.03 -3.94
N ASN A 7 1.85 -11.70 -2.99
CA ASN A 7 0.86 -12.63 -2.43
C ASN A 7 1.48 -13.88 -1.79
N ALA A 8 2.57 -13.69 -1.03
CA ALA A 8 3.34 -14.78 -0.45
C ALA A 8 2.54 -15.68 0.52
N HIS A 9 1.47 -15.15 1.13
CA HIS A 9 0.50 -15.90 1.94
C HIS A 9 -0.16 -17.07 1.18
N LEU A 10 -0.27 -17.01 -0.15
CA LEU A 10 -0.81 -18.11 -0.96
C LEU A 10 0.19 -19.27 -1.17
N ALA A 11 1.49 -19.02 -0.94
CA ALA A 11 2.56 -19.96 -1.25
C ALA A 11 3.61 -20.04 -0.12
N VAL A 12 3.14 -20.24 1.12
CA VAL A 12 3.99 -20.29 2.32
C VAL A 12 5.15 -21.28 2.21
N HIS A 13 4.93 -22.44 1.59
CA HIS A 13 5.99 -23.44 1.37
C HIS A 13 7.17 -22.90 0.56
N THR A 14 6.92 -22.03 -0.43
CA THR A 14 7.94 -21.41 -1.27
C THR A 14 8.73 -20.37 -0.46
N VAL A 15 8.04 -19.62 0.41
CA VAL A 15 8.64 -18.63 1.32
C VAL A 15 9.63 -19.30 2.28
N ASN A 16 9.24 -20.45 2.86
CA ASN A 16 10.11 -21.23 3.74
C ASN A 16 11.33 -21.82 2.99
N ALA A 17 11.14 -22.22 1.73
CA ALA A 17 12.26 -22.65 0.89
C ALA A 17 13.24 -21.52 0.57
N ILE A 18 12.73 -20.29 0.38
CA ILE A 18 13.56 -19.09 0.17
C ILE A 18 14.35 -18.75 1.42
N GLU A 19 13.74 -18.84 2.60
CA GLU A 19 14.43 -18.64 3.88
C GLU A 19 15.63 -19.59 4.00
N LYS A 20 15.43 -20.88 3.73
CA LYS A 20 16.49 -21.88 3.78
C LYS A 20 17.66 -21.53 2.85
N LYS A 21 17.35 -21.19 1.59
CA LYS A 21 18.36 -20.69 0.63
C LYS A 21 19.02 -19.41 1.11
N PHE A 22 18.30 -18.59 1.88
CA PHE A 22 18.85 -17.37 2.42
C PHE A 22 19.94 -17.63 3.48
N VAL A 23 19.69 -18.59 4.35
CA VAL A 23 20.63 -19.05 5.38
C VAL A 23 21.85 -19.72 4.75
N GLU A 24 21.64 -20.63 3.80
CA GLU A 24 22.73 -21.33 3.08
C GLU A 24 23.67 -20.35 2.34
N ALA A 25 23.10 -19.31 1.70
CA ALA A 25 23.89 -18.28 1.04
C ALA A 25 24.64 -17.36 2.01
N SER A 26 24.21 -17.29 3.27
CA SER A 26 24.88 -16.52 4.32
C SER A 26 25.96 -17.33 5.05
N SER A 27 25.79 -18.65 5.20
CA SER A 27 26.78 -19.53 5.83
C SER A 27 27.96 -19.87 4.91
N GLY A 28 27.82 -19.65 3.60
CA GLY A 28 28.85 -19.95 2.61
C GLY A 28 28.95 -21.44 2.25
N GLU A 29 28.04 -22.28 2.74
CA GLU A 29 28.11 -23.76 2.68
C GLU A 29 27.80 -24.38 1.30
N ALA A 30 27.65 -23.60 0.23
CA ALA A 30 27.30 -24.14 -1.09
C ALA A 30 28.00 -23.44 -2.28
N GLY A 31 29.05 -22.65 -2.05
CA GLY A 31 29.63 -21.79 -3.09
C GLY A 31 28.67 -20.71 -3.60
N MET A 32 27.54 -20.51 -2.91
CA MET A 32 26.46 -19.61 -3.29
C MET A 32 26.67 -18.26 -2.61
N THR A 33 27.39 -17.35 -3.27
CA THR A 33 27.62 -15.99 -2.76
C THR A 33 26.47 -15.06 -3.14
N ARG A 34 25.88 -14.35 -2.17
CA ARG A 34 24.93 -13.26 -2.46
C ARG A 34 25.62 -12.16 -3.27
N HIS A 35 25.00 -11.77 -4.38
CA HIS A 35 25.43 -10.58 -5.11
C HIS A 35 25.06 -9.32 -4.31
N ALA A 36 26.01 -8.38 -4.16
CA ALA A 36 25.83 -7.18 -3.34
C ALA A 36 24.62 -6.31 -3.74
N SER A 37 24.26 -6.31 -5.02
CA SER A 37 23.13 -5.54 -5.57
C SER A 37 21.82 -6.33 -5.64
N PHE A 38 21.73 -7.51 -5.03
CA PHE A 38 20.50 -8.30 -5.00
C PHE A 38 19.56 -7.80 -3.90
N ARG A 39 18.29 -7.55 -4.25
CA ARG A 39 17.23 -7.20 -3.30
C ARG A 39 15.99 -8.06 -3.54
N LEU A 40 15.41 -8.56 -2.46
CA LEU A 40 14.18 -9.33 -2.47
C LEU A 40 13.10 -8.57 -1.70
N TRP A 41 11.95 -8.38 -2.34
CA TRP A 41 10.76 -7.81 -1.73
C TRP A 41 9.68 -8.88 -1.68
N ILE A 42 8.96 -8.95 -0.56
CA ILE A 42 7.90 -9.92 -0.34
C ILE A 42 6.66 -9.14 0.12
N THR A 43 5.54 -9.32 -0.57
CA THR A 43 4.24 -8.81 -0.11
C THR A 43 3.37 -9.97 0.35
N THR A 44 2.71 -9.79 1.50
CA THR A 44 1.89 -10.82 2.12
C THR A 44 0.74 -10.18 2.90
N GLN A 45 -0.38 -10.88 2.99
CA GLN A 45 -1.38 -10.61 4.02
C GLN A 45 -1.01 -11.37 5.30
N GLU A 46 -1.77 -11.15 6.37
CA GLU A 46 -1.64 -11.90 7.62
C GLU A 46 -1.76 -13.41 7.34
N ALA A 47 -0.74 -14.16 7.72
CA ALA A 47 -0.69 -15.61 7.56
C ALA A 47 -0.10 -16.24 8.82
N THR A 48 -0.83 -17.19 9.41
CA THR A 48 -0.42 -17.87 10.66
C THR A 48 0.81 -18.75 10.49
N ASP A 49 1.05 -19.23 9.27
CA ASP A 49 2.05 -20.27 8.99
C ASP A 49 3.37 -19.70 8.43
N MET A 50 3.50 -18.37 8.40
CA MET A 50 4.72 -17.73 7.92
C MET A 50 5.88 -17.98 8.89
N SER A 51 7.07 -18.27 8.35
CA SER A 51 8.22 -18.59 9.19
C SER A 51 8.70 -17.40 10.02
N VAL A 52 8.80 -17.64 11.33
CA VAL A 52 9.31 -16.65 12.29
C VAL A 52 10.76 -16.25 11.99
N GLY A 53 11.57 -17.19 11.49
CA GLY A 53 12.97 -16.94 11.16
C GLY A 53 13.12 -15.93 10.01
N LEU A 54 12.36 -16.09 8.91
CA LEU A 54 12.37 -15.13 7.81
C LEU A 54 11.92 -13.75 8.28
N LEU A 55 10.89 -13.71 9.12
CA LEU A 55 10.38 -12.50 9.72
C LEU A 55 11.45 -11.79 10.58
N LEU A 56 12.27 -12.51 11.34
CA LEU A 56 13.36 -11.92 12.14
C LEU A 56 14.52 -11.44 11.29
N MET A 57 14.79 -12.08 10.16
CA MET A 57 15.87 -11.75 9.24
C MET A 57 15.50 -10.64 8.23
N SER A 58 14.24 -10.21 8.18
CA SER A 58 13.73 -9.26 7.19
C SER A 58 13.32 -7.93 7.82
N MET A 59 13.38 -6.87 7.01
CA MET A 59 12.76 -5.59 7.33
C MET A 59 11.27 -5.69 7.01
N ARG A 60 10.43 -5.39 8.00
CA ARG A 60 8.97 -5.46 7.87
C ARG A 60 8.40 -4.05 7.76
N VAL A 61 7.49 -3.87 6.82
CA VAL A 61 6.74 -2.62 6.63
C VAL A 61 5.27 -2.98 6.58
N SER A 62 4.47 -2.39 7.47
CA SER A 62 3.01 -2.47 7.41
C SER A 62 2.49 -1.35 6.50
N CYS A 63 1.72 -1.72 5.49
CA CYS A 63 1.06 -0.77 4.61
C CYS A 63 -0.38 -0.57 5.10
N GLU A 64 -0.52 0.17 6.18
CA GLU A 64 -1.82 0.54 6.73
C GLU A 64 -2.32 1.86 6.12
N ALA A 65 -3.64 2.05 6.15
CA ALA A 65 -4.23 3.32 5.73
C ALA A 65 -3.84 4.43 6.70
N PRO A 66 -3.70 5.69 6.24
CA PRO A 66 -3.35 6.82 7.09
C PRO A 66 -4.45 7.07 8.12
N GLU A 67 -4.05 7.22 9.39
CA GLU A 67 -5.00 7.50 10.47
C GLU A 67 -5.41 8.97 10.49
N GLY A 68 -6.72 9.22 10.45
CA GLY A 68 -7.29 10.55 10.51
C GLY A 68 -7.30 11.32 9.17
N ILE A 69 -8.18 12.31 9.12
CA ILE A 69 -8.45 13.10 7.91
C ILE A 69 -7.21 13.89 7.47
N ARG A 70 -6.45 14.45 8.42
CA ARG A 70 -5.26 15.25 8.10
C ARG A 70 -4.17 14.43 7.41
N ALA A 71 -3.86 13.24 7.94
CA ALA A 71 -2.87 12.37 7.34
C ALA A 71 -3.34 11.85 5.97
N GLY A 72 -4.63 11.50 5.86
CA GLY A 72 -5.24 11.11 4.58
C GLY A 72 -5.13 12.20 3.51
N MET A 73 -5.40 13.45 3.89
CA MET A 73 -5.25 14.59 2.98
C MET A 73 -3.79 14.79 2.57
N GLN A 74 -2.84 14.71 3.50
CA GLN A 74 -1.42 14.85 3.19
C GLN A 74 -0.93 13.77 2.22
N GLN A 75 -1.31 12.52 2.45
CA GLN A 75 -0.96 11.41 1.56
C GLN A 75 -1.55 11.63 0.16
N LEU A 76 -2.84 11.96 0.09
CA LEU A 76 -3.54 12.13 -1.18
C LEU A 76 -2.98 13.30 -2.01
N TYR A 77 -2.62 14.41 -1.36
CA TYR A 77 -1.93 15.52 -2.04
C TYR A 77 -0.50 15.15 -2.46
N SER A 78 0.20 14.31 -1.70
CA SER A 78 1.55 13.87 -2.05
C SER A 78 1.58 12.83 -3.16
N GLU A 79 0.56 11.98 -3.27
CA GLU A 79 0.53 10.85 -4.20
C GLU A 79 -0.24 11.18 -5.48
N MET A 80 -1.29 11.99 -5.38
CA MET A 80 -2.30 12.11 -6.44
C MET A 80 -2.43 13.52 -7.02
N VAL A 81 -1.97 14.55 -6.32
CA VAL A 81 -1.98 15.94 -6.81
C VAL A 81 -0.60 16.27 -7.36
N ASP A 82 -0.38 15.96 -8.63
CA ASP A 82 0.86 16.27 -9.34
C ASP A 82 0.84 17.69 -9.93
N GLN A 83 2.01 18.24 -10.30
CA GLN A 83 2.09 19.54 -10.97
C GLN A 83 1.33 19.56 -12.28
N ASP A 84 1.36 18.45 -13.05
CA ASP A 84 0.60 18.34 -14.30
C ASP A 84 -0.91 18.51 -14.09
N LEU A 85 -1.44 18.00 -12.97
CA LEU A 85 -2.85 18.18 -12.62
C LEU A 85 -3.16 19.65 -12.34
N ILE A 86 -2.28 20.32 -11.59
CA ILE A 86 -2.41 21.74 -11.26
C ILE A 86 -2.33 22.60 -12.54
N ASP A 87 -1.42 22.27 -13.44
CA ASP A 87 -1.19 23.02 -14.69
C ASP A 87 -2.31 22.80 -15.72
N SER A 88 -2.98 21.64 -15.69
CA SER A 88 -4.14 21.35 -16.54
C SER A 88 -5.39 22.17 -16.17
N MET A 89 -5.39 22.81 -15.00
CA MET A 89 -6.55 23.52 -14.48
C MET A 89 -6.62 24.94 -15.02
N ASP A 90 -7.79 25.27 -15.54
CA ASP A 90 -8.09 26.64 -15.99
C ASP A 90 -8.07 27.60 -14.79
N ALA A 91 -7.11 28.51 -14.77
CA ALA A 91 -6.94 29.52 -13.72
C ALA A 91 -8.16 30.45 -13.54
N SER A 92 -9.08 30.50 -14.52
CA SER A 92 -10.33 31.27 -14.44
C SER A 92 -11.42 30.58 -13.60
N LYS A 93 -11.27 29.28 -13.30
CA LYS A 93 -12.21 28.48 -12.52
C LYS A 93 -11.62 28.15 -11.14
N ASP A 94 -12.48 28.10 -10.12
CA ASP A 94 -12.13 27.79 -8.71
C ASP A 94 -11.78 26.29 -8.48
N TRP A 95 -10.96 25.68 -9.36
CA TRP A 95 -10.58 24.26 -9.33
C TRP A 95 -9.93 23.83 -8.02
N SER A 96 -9.10 24.69 -7.42
CA SER A 96 -8.43 24.39 -6.15
C SER A 96 -9.43 24.12 -5.02
N LYS A 97 -10.58 24.81 -5.00
CA LYS A 97 -11.63 24.56 -4.01
C LYS A 97 -12.31 23.21 -4.26
N LEU A 98 -12.56 22.86 -5.52
CA LEU A 98 -13.20 21.61 -5.90
C LEU A 98 -12.33 20.39 -5.54
N ILE A 99 -11.04 20.42 -5.88
CA ILE A 99 -10.09 19.36 -5.51
C ILE A 99 -10.04 19.23 -4.00
N TYR A 100 -9.90 20.34 -3.27
CA TYR A 100 -9.87 20.31 -1.82
C TYR A 100 -11.14 19.68 -1.24
N THR A 101 -12.32 20.08 -1.70
CA THR A 101 -13.59 19.51 -1.25
C THR A 101 -13.71 18.03 -1.60
N MET A 102 -13.29 17.61 -2.79
CA MET A 102 -13.34 16.21 -3.23
C MET A 102 -12.37 15.34 -2.43
N SER A 103 -11.13 15.79 -2.25
CA SER A 103 -10.12 15.17 -1.41
C SER A 103 -10.58 15.03 0.03
N TYR A 104 -11.15 16.11 0.59
CA TYR A 104 -11.68 16.11 1.95
C TYR A 104 -12.84 15.13 2.11
N LEU A 105 -13.78 15.12 1.16
CA LEU A 105 -14.90 14.17 1.15
C LEU A 105 -14.41 12.72 1.08
N HIS A 106 -13.46 12.43 0.20
CA HIS A 106 -12.85 11.11 0.07
C HIS A 106 -12.22 10.65 1.38
N CYS A 107 -11.44 11.52 2.04
CA CYS A 107 -10.85 11.21 3.36
C CYS A 107 -11.91 11.02 4.45
N VAL A 108 -12.96 11.84 4.50
CA VAL A 108 -14.06 11.71 5.48
C VAL A 108 -14.80 10.38 5.29
N VAL A 109 -15.11 10.01 4.05
CA VAL A 109 -15.77 8.73 3.74
C VAL A 109 -14.89 7.57 4.19
N ARG A 110 -13.59 7.58 3.86
CA ARG A 110 -12.64 6.55 4.30
C ARG A 110 -12.58 6.42 5.82
N GLN A 111 -12.47 7.54 6.53
CA GLN A 111 -12.43 7.50 8.00
C GLN A 111 -13.75 7.02 8.61
N ARG A 112 -14.89 7.28 7.97
CA ARG A 112 -16.19 6.75 8.43
C ARG A 112 -16.33 5.25 8.28
N LEU A 113 -15.64 4.62 7.32
CA LEU A 113 -15.67 3.17 7.14
C LEU A 113 -15.14 2.42 8.37
N LEU A 114 -14.13 3.00 9.05
CA LEU A 114 -13.56 2.45 10.28
C LEU A 114 -14.58 2.28 11.42
N TYR A 115 -15.71 2.99 11.38
CA TYR A 115 -16.75 2.91 12.41
C TYR A 115 -17.83 1.85 12.12
N SER A 116 -17.63 1.02 11.08
CA SER A 116 -18.51 -0.11 10.71
C SER A 116 -20.00 0.30 10.78
N ALA A 117 -20.83 -0.41 11.56
CA ALA A 117 -22.27 -0.19 11.70
C ALA A 117 -22.69 1.20 12.23
N MET A 118 -21.80 1.94 12.90
CA MET A 118 -22.08 3.33 13.32
C MET A 118 -21.80 4.34 12.20
N GLY A 119 -20.95 3.98 11.24
CA GLY A 119 -20.60 4.81 10.10
C GLY A 119 -21.50 4.57 8.88
N TRP A 120 -21.83 3.31 8.61
CA TRP A 120 -22.60 2.89 7.45
C TRP A 120 -23.53 1.72 7.81
N SER A 121 -24.74 1.69 7.23
CA SER A 121 -25.70 0.61 7.46
C SER A 121 -25.32 -0.72 6.79
N ILE A 122 -24.24 -0.72 6.00
CA ILE A 122 -23.74 -1.85 5.23
C ILE A 122 -22.28 -2.07 5.62
N ASP A 123 -21.86 -3.32 5.63
CA ASP A 123 -20.49 -3.72 5.95
C ASP A 123 -19.45 -3.03 5.04
N GLU A 124 -18.35 -2.56 5.64
CA GLU A 124 -17.23 -1.90 4.97
C GLU A 124 -16.66 -2.76 3.84
N SER A 125 -16.58 -4.07 4.06
CA SER A 125 -16.09 -5.04 3.07
C SER A 125 -16.88 -5.02 1.75
N LYS A 126 -18.12 -4.50 1.77
CA LYS A 126 -19.00 -4.39 0.59
C LYS A 126 -18.95 -3.02 -0.07
N ILE A 127 -18.47 -1.98 0.62
CA ILE A 127 -18.38 -0.63 0.07
C ILE A 127 -17.18 -0.51 -0.88
N GLY A 128 -16.08 -1.20 -0.59
CA GLY A 128 -14.98 -1.42 -1.53
C GLY A 128 -14.29 -0.15 -2.03
N LEU A 129 -14.31 0.94 -1.26
CA LEU A 129 -13.72 2.22 -1.67
C LEU A 129 -12.19 2.11 -1.79
N GLN A 130 -11.67 2.37 -2.98
CA GLN A 130 -10.25 2.34 -3.30
C GLN A 130 -9.67 3.75 -3.39
N VAL A 131 -8.34 3.86 -3.21
CA VAL A 131 -7.64 5.14 -3.35
C VAL A 131 -7.76 5.69 -4.79
N ASN A 132 -7.81 4.79 -5.78
CA ASN A 132 -7.97 5.15 -7.20
C ASN A 132 -9.34 5.76 -7.52
N ASP A 133 -10.36 5.55 -6.69
CA ASP A 133 -11.69 6.13 -6.92
C ASP A 133 -11.64 7.66 -6.94
N TRP A 134 -10.73 8.26 -6.17
CA TRP A 134 -10.51 9.71 -6.21
C TRP A 134 -9.99 10.18 -7.58
N GLN A 135 -9.03 9.44 -8.17
CA GLN A 135 -8.48 9.77 -9.49
C GLN A 135 -9.56 9.66 -10.57
N VAL A 136 -10.40 8.63 -10.48
CA VAL A 136 -11.54 8.45 -11.36
C VAL A 136 -12.52 9.62 -11.22
N CYS A 137 -12.86 10.05 -10.01
CA CYS A 137 -13.75 11.20 -9.80
C CYS A 137 -13.21 12.49 -10.42
N ILE A 138 -11.89 12.70 -10.39
CA ILE A 138 -11.29 13.91 -10.96
C ILE A 138 -11.19 13.86 -12.47
N SER A 139 -10.99 12.69 -13.08
CA SER A 139 -10.92 12.59 -14.55
C SER A 139 -12.25 12.89 -15.25
N TYR A 140 -13.37 12.84 -14.53
CA TYR A 140 -14.70 13.21 -15.04
C TYR A 140 -15.06 14.70 -14.87
N LEU A 141 -14.23 15.48 -14.17
CA LEU A 141 -14.42 16.92 -14.00
C LEU A 141 -13.72 17.68 -15.13
#